data_AF-A0AAN8TAD0-F1
#
_entry.id   AF-A0AAN8TAD0-F1
#
_cell.length_a   1.000
_cell.length_b   1.000
_cell.length_c   1.000
_cell.angle_alpha   90.00
_cell.angle_beta   90.00
_cell.angle_gamma   90.00
#
_symmetry.space_group_name_H-M   'P 1'
#
loop_
_entity.id
_entity.type
_entity.pdbx_description
1 polymer ?
#
loop_
_entity_poly.entity_id
_entity_poly.type
_entity_poly.pdbx_seq_one_letter_code
_entity_poly.pdbx_strand_id
1 'polypeptide(L)'
;MAAVGDGDRLSNLPELIQVHILSMLPNSSLNFDSTDDKDLSGFVCSVNRELHHWRSCEKIKSLSVCPFTYDGLIMDSDLYFWLHFATYTAKVEEFTLKFCVTAFPECMYNFPEFAYRNTVLRNLVLRNCELKPLGNVKWSNLVSLSIGDADITEDVMEKILSVLS
;
A
#
# COMPACT_ATOMS: atom_id res chain seq x y z
N MET A 1 -32.53 -9.27 25.94
CA MET A 1 -32.54 -9.49 24.47
C MET A 1 -31.92 -8.26 23.84
N ALA A 2 -30.62 -8.33 23.49
CA ALA A 2 -29.94 -7.24 22.80
C ALA A 2 -29.87 -7.58 21.30
N ALA A 3 -30.13 -6.57 20.47
CA ALA A 3 -30.28 -6.67 19.02
C ALA A 3 -29.00 -7.24 18.36
N VAL A 4 -29.21 -8.24 17.52
CA VAL A 4 -28.21 -8.75 16.56
C VAL A 4 -27.87 -7.63 15.60
N GLY A 5 -26.62 -7.19 15.62
CA GLY A 5 -26.08 -6.23 14.68
C GLY A 5 -26.26 -6.74 13.25
N ASP A 6 -26.83 -5.87 12.42
CA ASP A 6 -27.02 -6.03 10.98
C ASP A 6 -25.67 -6.33 10.34
N GLY A 7 -25.40 -7.62 10.10
CA GLY A 7 -24.22 -8.07 9.37
C GLY A 7 -24.31 -7.56 7.94
N ASP A 8 -23.31 -6.77 7.53
CA ASP A 8 -23.25 -6.09 6.24
C ASP A 8 -23.73 -7.00 5.09
N ARG A 9 -24.83 -6.62 4.44
CA ARG A 9 -25.58 -7.48 3.50
C ARG A 9 -24.74 -7.96 2.31
N LEU A 10 -23.68 -7.24 1.98
CA LEU A 10 -22.72 -7.61 0.94
C LEU A 10 -21.91 -8.86 1.29
N SER A 11 -21.54 -9.02 2.57
CA SER A 11 -20.71 -10.14 3.05
C SER A 11 -21.40 -11.51 2.96
N ASN A 12 -22.73 -11.53 2.80
CA ASN A 12 -23.54 -12.74 2.67
C ASN A 12 -23.70 -13.23 1.22
N LEU A 13 -23.18 -12.50 0.23
CA LEU A 13 -23.30 -12.87 -1.18
C LEU A 13 -22.21 -13.88 -1.59
N PRO A 14 -22.43 -14.72 -2.61
CA PRO A 14 -21.36 -15.51 -3.23
C PRO A 14 -20.20 -14.63 -3.70
N GLU A 15 -18.97 -15.13 -3.56
CA GLU A 15 -17.73 -14.36 -3.79
C GLU A 15 -17.69 -13.69 -5.17
N LEU A 16 -18.09 -14.40 -6.22
CA LEU A 16 -18.18 -13.87 -7.59
C LEU A 16 -19.14 -12.68 -7.72
N ILE A 17 -20.22 -12.68 -6.94
CA ILE A 17 -21.23 -11.60 -6.96
C ILE A 17 -20.72 -10.39 -6.19
N GLN A 18 -20.01 -10.60 -5.08
CA GLN A 18 -19.33 -9.52 -4.35
C GLN A 18 -18.31 -8.81 -5.26
N VAL A 19 -17.43 -9.57 -5.91
CA VAL A 19 -16.45 -9.05 -6.88
C VAL A 19 -17.14 -8.30 -8.02
N HIS A 20 -18.23 -8.86 -8.57
CA HIS A 20 -18.96 -8.22 -9.66
C HIS A 20 -19.59 -6.88 -9.23
N ILE A 21 -20.25 -6.80 -8.08
CA ILE A 21 -20.86 -5.56 -7.58
C ILE A 21 -19.79 -4.52 -7.26
N LEU A 22 -18.74 -4.92 -6.54
CA LEU A 22 -17.64 -4.05 -6.15
C LEU A 22 -16.84 -3.53 -7.35
N SER A 23 -16.61 -4.39 -8.35
CA SER A 23 -16.01 -3.99 -9.64
C SER A 23 -16.91 -3.09 -10.48
N MET A 24 -18.21 -2.98 -10.17
CA MET A 24 -19.10 -2.01 -10.80
C MET A 24 -19.11 -0.65 -10.11
N LEU A 25 -18.52 -0.53 -8.93
CA LEU A 25 -18.35 0.76 -8.27
C LEU A 25 -17.22 1.54 -8.95
N PRO A 26 -17.49 2.77 -9.43
CA PRO A 26 -16.42 3.63 -9.90
C PRO A 26 -15.50 4.00 -8.74
N ASN A 27 -14.19 3.78 -8.91
CA ASN A 27 -13.12 4.17 -7.98
C ASN A 27 -13.09 3.36 -6.67
N SER A 28 -12.91 2.04 -6.76
CA SER A 28 -12.69 1.23 -5.55
C SER A 28 -11.37 1.59 -4.89
N SER A 29 -11.43 1.94 -3.61
CA SER A 29 -10.30 2.29 -2.74
C SER A 29 -10.16 1.25 -1.65
N LEU A 30 -8.96 0.69 -1.49
CA LEU A 30 -8.65 -0.25 -0.43
C LEU A 30 -7.85 0.48 0.65
N ASN A 31 -8.41 0.57 1.86
CA ASN A 31 -7.79 1.28 2.98
C ASN A 31 -7.69 0.37 4.18
N PHE A 32 -6.47 0.19 4.67
CA PHE A 32 -6.15 -0.66 5.80
C PHE A 32 -5.38 0.17 6.82
N ASP A 33 -5.89 0.25 8.04
CA ASP A 33 -5.25 0.98 9.13
C ASP A 33 -5.20 0.07 10.37
N SER A 34 -4.03 0.00 10.99
CA SER A 34 -3.80 -0.80 12.19
C SER A 34 -3.93 0.09 13.42
N THR A 35 -4.99 -0.13 14.21
CA THR A 35 -5.22 0.60 15.46
C THR A 35 -4.55 -0.03 16.69
N ASP A 36 -4.04 -1.25 16.56
CA ASP A 36 -3.50 -2.07 17.65
C ASP A 36 -2.09 -2.57 17.28
N ASP A 37 -1.17 -2.50 18.24
CA ASP A 37 0.21 -2.97 18.11
C ASP A 37 0.36 -4.47 18.33
N LYS A 38 -0.64 -5.11 18.97
CA LYS A 38 -0.55 -6.50 19.43
C LYS A 38 -0.94 -7.54 18.39
N ASP A 39 -1.64 -7.15 17.33
CA ASP A 39 -2.11 -8.07 16.28
C ASP A 39 -1.59 -7.72 14.88
N LEU A 40 -0.27 -7.52 14.79
CA LEU A 40 0.39 -7.26 13.51
C LEU A 40 0.16 -8.40 12.50
N SER A 41 0.18 -9.65 12.96
CA SER A 41 -0.03 -10.82 12.10
C SER A 41 -1.47 -10.89 11.58
N GLY A 42 -2.48 -10.68 12.42
CA GLY A 42 -3.88 -10.65 12.00
C GLY A 42 -4.18 -9.50 11.03
N PHE A 43 -3.53 -8.34 11.23
CA PHE A 43 -3.57 -7.23 10.27
C PHE A 43 -3.00 -7.65 8.92
N VAL A 44 -1.77 -8.18 8.87
CA VAL A 44 -1.13 -8.63 7.63
C VAL A 44 -1.97 -9.69 6.92
N CYS A 45 -2.48 -10.69 7.64
CA CYS A 45 -3.35 -11.71 7.06
C CYS A 45 -4.63 -11.12 6.48
N SER A 46 -5.19 -10.08 7.11
CA SER A 46 -6.41 -9.41 6.63
C SER A 46 -6.13 -8.61 5.36
N VAL A 47 -5.02 -7.86 5.30
CA VAL A 47 -4.60 -7.16 4.07
C VAL A 47 -4.39 -8.17 2.94
N ASN A 48 -3.63 -9.23 3.19
CA ASN A 48 -3.35 -10.27 2.18
C ASN A 48 -4.62 -10.92 1.64
N ARG A 49 -5.55 -11.28 2.53
CA ARG A 49 -6.83 -11.90 2.14
C ARG A 49 -7.61 -10.98 1.20
N GLU A 50 -7.70 -9.70 1.53
CA GLU A 50 -8.38 -8.73 0.68
C GLU A 50 -7.64 -8.57 -0.65
N LEU A 51 -6.33 -8.31 -0.66
CA LEU A 51 -5.60 -8.16 -1.93
C LEU A 51 -5.72 -9.41 -2.83
N HIS A 52 -5.76 -10.61 -2.25
CA HIS A 52 -6.04 -11.83 -2.99
C HIS A 52 -7.45 -11.87 -3.58
N HIS A 53 -8.46 -11.44 -2.83
CA HIS A 53 -9.84 -11.32 -3.31
C HIS A 53 -9.93 -10.34 -4.49
N TRP A 54 -9.20 -9.23 -4.41
CA TRP A 54 -9.22 -8.13 -5.37
C TRP A 54 -8.28 -8.31 -6.57
N ARG A 55 -7.45 -9.36 -6.61
CA ARG A 55 -6.42 -9.58 -7.64
C ARG A 55 -6.92 -9.67 -9.09
N SER A 56 -8.21 -9.90 -9.28
CA SER A 56 -8.85 -10.04 -10.60
C SER A 56 -9.73 -8.84 -10.96
N CYS A 57 -9.75 -7.78 -10.14
CA CYS A 57 -10.52 -6.57 -10.37
C CYS A 57 -9.64 -5.46 -10.99
N GLU A 58 -10.04 -4.92 -12.14
CA GLU A 58 -9.26 -3.91 -12.87
C GLU A 58 -9.54 -2.45 -12.45
N LYS A 59 -10.41 -2.20 -11.46
CA LYS A 59 -10.92 -0.84 -11.16
C LYS A 59 -10.40 -0.21 -9.87
N ILE A 60 -9.38 -0.81 -9.25
CA ILE A 60 -8.82 -0.32 -7.99
C ILE A 60 -7.95 0.89 -8.28
N LYS A 61 -8.39 2.05 -7.79
CA LYS A 61 -7.67 3.31 -8.02
C LYS A 61 -6.67 3.64 -6.94
N SER A 62 -6.96 3.25 -5.69
CA SER A 62 -6.11 3.56 -4.56
C SER A 62 -5.94 2.39 -3.62
N LEU A 63 -4.72 2.26 -3.10
CA LEU A 63 -4.36 1.35 -2.03
C LEU A 63 -3.62 2.14 -0.94
N SER A 64 -4.20 2.18 0.25
CA SER A 64 -3.59 2.74 1.45
C SER A 64 -3.43 1.65 2.49
N VAL A 65 -2.20 1.44 2.94
CA VAL A 65 -1.89 0.51 4.02
C VAL A 65 -1.09 1.25 5.10
N CYS A 66 -1.61 1.26 6.32
CA CYS A 66 -1.01 1.92 7.47
C CYS A 66 -0.78 0.90 8.60
N PRO A 67 0.28 0.08 8.53
CA PRO A 67 0.62 -0.82 9.64
C PRO A 67 1.06 -0.02 10.88
N PHE A 68 0.87 -0.60 12.07
CA PHE A 68 1.23 0.09 13.31
C PHE A 68 2.74 0.34 13.40
N THR A 69 3.54 -0.68 13.05
CA THR A 69 5.01 -0.65 13.03
C THR A 69 5.54 -1.49 11.87
N TYR A 70 6.84 -1.41 11.62
CA TYR A 70 7.54 -2.26 10.67
C TYR A 70 8.33 -3.34 11.41
N ASP A 71 8.11 -4.61 11.05
CA ASP A 71 8.93 -5.75 11.44
C ASP A 71 9.39 -6.49 10.18
N GLY A 72 10.66 -6.34 9.82
CA GLY A 72 11.21 -6.95 8.60
C GLY A 72 11.27 -8.49 8.63
N LEU A 73 11.29 -9.11 9.82
CA LEU A 73 11.28 -10.58 9.92
C LEU A 73 9.89 -11.16 9.58
N ILE A 74 8.85 -10.37 9.79
CA ILE A 74 7.46 -10.78 9.59
C ILE A 74 6.92 -10.27 8.26
N MET A 75 7.22 -9.03 7.89
CA MET A 75 6.46 -8.28 6.89
C MET A 75 7.13 -8.14 5.52
N ASP A 76 8.42 -8.44 5.36
CA ASP A 76 9.15 -8.13 4.12
C ASP A 76 8.51 -8.74 2.87
N SER A 77 8.10 -10.01 2.95
CA SER A 77 7.42 -10.68 1.85
C SER A 77 6.03 -10.13 1.57
N ASP A 78 5.31 -9.73 2.62
CA ASP A 78 3.95 -9.20 2.51
C ASP A 78 3.97 -7.78 1.94
N LEU A 79 4.87 -6.92 2.42
CA LEU A 79 5.09 -5.58 1.87
C LEU A 79 5.49 -5.65 0.40
N TYR A 80 6.41 -6.57 0.04
CA TYR A 80 6.75 -6.82 -1.35
C TYR A 80 5.50 -7.19 -2.17
N PHE A 81 4.68 -8.10 -1.65
CA PHE A 81 3.42 -8.50 -2.29
C PHE A 81 2.44 -7.32 -2.44
N TRP A 82 2.28 -6.47 -1.43
CA TRP A 82 1.39 -5.31 -1.46
C TRP A 82 1.83 -4.30 -2.51
N LEU A 83 3.14 -4.01 -2.59
CA LEU A 83 3.68 -3.12 -3.62
C LEU A 83 3.57 -3.74 -5.02
N HIS A 84 3.84 -5.05 -5.16
CA HIS A 84 3.68 -5.74 -6.42
C HIS A 84 2.22 -5.70 -6.90
N PHE A 85 1.27 -5.93 -5.99
CA PHE A 85 -0.15 -5.80 -6.25
C PHE A 85 -0.47 -4.39 -6.74
N ALA A 86 -0.08 -3.36 -5.98
CA ALA A 86 -0.35 -1.96 -6.31
C ALA A 86 0.19 -1.58 -7.70
N THR A 87 1.43 -1.98 -7.98
CA THR A 87 2.16 -1.52 -9.17
C THR A 87 1.87 -2.31 -10.43
N TYR A 88 1.67 -3.62 -10.33
CA TYR A 88 1.55 -4.51 -11.50
C TYR A 88 0.18 -5.16 -11.65
N THR A 89 -0.46 -5.54 -10.54
CA THR A 89 -1.74 -6.26 -10.58
C THR A 89 -2.90 -5.27 -10.73
N ALA A 90 -3.05 -4.40 -9.75
CA ALA A 90 -4.12 -3.39 -9.71
C ALA A 90 -3.76 -2.12 -10.50
N LYS A 91 -2.46 -1.82 -10.67
CA LYS A 91 -1.96 -0.61 -11.33
C LYS A 91 -2.64 0.65 -10.79
N VAL A 92 -2.64 0.77 -9.47
CA VAL A 92 -3.32 1.87 -8.76
C VAL A 92 -2.70 3.22 -9.15
N GLU A 93 -3.52 4.26 -9.16
CA GLU A 93 -3.06 5.64 -9.36
C GLU A 93 -2.55 6.24 -8.04
N GLU A 94 -3.01 5.74 -6.90
CA GLU A 94 -2.68 6.27 -5.59
C GLU A 94 -2.20 5.16 -4.65
N PHE A 95 -0.99 5.31 -4.11
CA PHE A 95 -0.43 4.36 -3.17
C PHE A 95 0.05 5.08 -1.90
N THR A 96 -0.37 4.56 -0.75
CA THR A 96 0.07 5.02 0.57
C THR A 96 0.58 3.85 1.38
N LEU A 97 1.82 3.96 1.87
CA LEU A 97 2.39 3.07 2.87
C LEU A 97 2.93 3.91 4.03
N LYS A 98 2.32 3.78 5.21
CA LYS A 98 2.72 4.56 6.39
C LYS A 98 2.84 3.66 7.61
N PHE A 99 4.03 3.54 8.17
CA PHE A 99 4.18 2.94 9.49
C PHE A 99 3.88 4.00 10.56
N CYS A 100 2.93 3.73 11.45
CA CYS A 100 2.44 4.71 12.42
C CYS A 100 3.50 5.08 13.48
N VAL A 101 4.28 4.08 13.90
CA VAL A 101 5.34 4.16 14.91
C VAL A 101 6.65 3.66 14.32
N THR A 102 7.74 4.34 14.64
CA THR A 102 9.09 3.87 14.32
C THR A 102 9.49 2.75 15.29
N ALA A 103 9.86 1.59 14.76
CA ALA A 103 10.36 0.49 15.58
C ALA A 103 11.69 0.88 16.26
N PHE A 104 11.99 0.30 17.44
CA PHE A 104 13.28 0.42 18.10
C PHE A 104 13.98 -0.95 18.13
N PRO A 105 15.23 -1.09 17.61
CA PRO A 105 16.04 -0.07 16.94
C PRO A 105 15.37 0.43 15.66
N GLU A 106 15.72 1.64 15.21
CA GLU A 106 15.15 2.27 14.02
C GLU A 106 15.35 1.38 12.80
N CYS A 107 14.29 0.65 12.44
CA CYS A 107 14.24 -0.16 11.23
C CYS A 107 13.30 0.53 10.25
N MET A 108 13.81 0.77 9.05
CA MET A 108 13.07 1.34 7.94
C MET A 108 12.82 0.28 6.90
N TYR A 109 11.65 0.31 6.27
CA TYR A 109 11.36 -0.58 5.16
C TYR A 109 12.13 -0.16 3.91
N ASN A 110 12.91 -1.07 3.33
CA ASN A 110 13.62 -0.83 2.08
C ASN A 110 12.62 -0.78 0.92
N PHE A 111 12.40 0.41 0.36
CA PHE A 111 11.48 0.56 -0.76
C PHE A 111 12.06 -0.11 -2.02
N PRO A 112 11.33 -1.05 -2.66
CA PRO A 112 11.91 -1.96 -3.64
C PRO A 112 12.16 -1.29 -4.99
N GLU A 113 13.24 -1.72 -5.66
CA GLU A 113 13.74 -1.10 -6.90
C GLU A 113 12.70 -1.04 -8.03
N PHE A 114 11.81 -2.04 -8.12
CA PHE A 114 10.81 -2.08 -9.18
C PHE A 114 9.79 -0.94 -9.07
N ALA A 115 9.51 -0.45 -7.87
CA ALA A 115 8.50 0.56 -7.62
C ALA A 115 8.94 1.95 -8.12
N TYR A 116 10.26 2.22 -8.21
CA TYR A 116 10.79 3.42 -8.85
C TYR A 116 10.52 3.49 -10.35
N ARG A 117 10.18 2.36 -10.99
CA ARG A 117 9.92 2.28 -12.43
C ARG A 117 8.45 2.39 -12.79
N ASN A 118 7.57 2.56 -11.80
CA ASN A 118 6.14 2.68 -12.04
C ASN A 118 5.82 4.03 -12.70
N THR A 119 5.10 4.00 -13.82
CA THR A 119 4.70 5.19 -14.58
C THR A 119 3.20 5.49 -14.44
N VAL A 120 2.45 4.73 -13.64
CA VAL A 120 0.98 4.87 -13.51
C VAL A 120 0.62 5.69 -12.28
N LEU A 121 1.41 5.56 -11.21
CA LEU A 121 1.21 6.29 -9.96
C LEU A 121 1.17 7.80 -10.18
N ARG A 122 0.15 8.41 -9.60
CA ARG A 122 -0.10 9.85 -9.55
C ARG A 122 0.14 10.39 -8.15
N ASN A 123 -0.21 9.62 -7.12
CA ASN A 123 -0.01 10.00 -5.72
C ASN A 123 0.77 8.90 -4.99
N LEU A 124 1.91 9.25 -4.40
CA LEU A 124 2.74 8.34 -3.61
C LEU A 124 3.01 8.95 -2.24
N VAL A 125 2.59 8.24 -1.19
CA VAL A 125 2.85 8.65 0.20
C VAL A 125 3.58 7.54 0.94
N LEU A 126 4.77 7.86 1.43
CA LEU A 126 5.65 6.95 2.15
C LEU A 126 6.01 7.54 3.51
N ARG A 127 5.92 6.73 4.57
CA ARG A 127 6.41 7.11 5.90
C ARG A 127 7.22 5.97 6.50
N ASN A 128 8.38 6.26 7.10
CA ASN A 128 9.31 5.26 7.65
C ASN A 128 9.76 4.22 6.60
N CYS A 129 10.02 4.70 5.38
CA CYS A 129 10.54 3.91 4.27
C CYS A 129 11.91 4.47 3.87
N GLU A 130 12.87 3.60 3.62
CA GLU A 130 14.20 3.96 3.13
C GLU A 130 14.19 3.93 1.60
N LEU A 131 14.62 5.04 0.98
CA LEU A 131 14.66 5.17 -0.47
C LEU A 131 16.10 5.06 -0.98
N LYS A 132 16.39 4.00 -1.74
CA LYS A 132 17.72 3.75 -2.33
C LYS A 132 17.61 3.33 -3.80
N PRO A 133 17.15 4.20 -4.70
CA PRO A 133 17.06 3.87 -6.12
C PRO A 133 18.46 3.62 -6.70
N LEU A 134 18.66 2.41 -7.21
CA LEU A 134 19.90 2.04 -7.88
C LEU A 134 19.93 2.62 -9.30
N GLY A 135 18.79 2.54 -10.02
CA GLY A 135 18.62 3.11 -11.35
C GLY A 135 17.95 4.49 -11.35
N ASN A 136 17.56 4.91 -12.56
CA ASN A 136 16.76 6.13 -12.74
C ASN A 136 15.32 5.88 -12.30
N VAL A 137 14.76 6.85 -11.58
CA VAL A 137 13.33 6.90 -11.24
C VAL A 137 12.53 7.20 -12.52
N LYS A 138 11.34 6.63 -12.67
CA LYS A 138 10.44 6.81 -13.83
C LYS A 138 9.02 7.19 -13.43
N TRP A 139 8.86 7.90 -12.33
CA TRP A 139 7.58 8.38 -11.82
C TRP A 139 6.97 9.51 -12.68
N SER A 140 6.87 9.30 -13.99
CA SER A 140 6.56 10.34 -14.99
C SER A 140 5.14 10.92 -14.91
N ASN A 141 4.21 10.20 -14.29
CA ASN A 141 2.83 10.65 -14.08
C ASN A 141 2.56 11.09 -12.63
N LEU A 142 3.60 11.12 -11.79
CA LEU A 142 3.46 11.46 -10.37
C LEU A 142 3.19 12.96 -10.23
N VAL A 143 2.05 13.26 -9.61
CA VAL A 143 1.57 14.62 -9.31
C VAL A 143 1.90 15.00 -7.87
N SER A 144 1.85 14.02 -6.96
CA SER A 144 2.12 14.24 -5.54
C SER A 144 3.05 13.16 -4.98
N LEU A 145 4.10 13.62 -4.31
CA LEU A 145 5.00 12.79 -3.52
C LEU A 145 5.05 13.34 -2.10
N SER A 146 4.80 12.47 -1.12
CA SER A 146 4.98 12.79 0.30
C SER A 146 5.86 11.72 0.92
N ILE A 147 6.97 12.15 1.51
CA ILE A 147 7.88 11.29 2.24
C ILE A 147 8.02 11.85 3.66
N GLY A 148 7.79 11.00 4.66
CA GLY A 148 7.93 11.35 6.07
C GLY A 148 8.81 10.34 6.81
N ASP A 149 9.50 10.80 7.86
CA ASP A 149 10.36 9.96 8.71
C ASP A 149 11.29 9.06 7.87
N ALA A 150 11.96 9.66 6.88
CA ALA A 150 12.88 8.96 5.98
C ALA A 150 14.27 9.59 5.99
N ASP A 151 15.30 8.75 6.03
CA ASP A 151 16.68 9.18 5.76
C ASP A 151 16.89 9.22 4.24
N ILE A 152 17.06 10.43 3.70
CA ILE A 152 17.23 10.68 2.27
C ILE A 152 18.52 11.45 2.06
N THR A 153 19.46 10.86 1.34
CA THR A 153 20.70 11.56 0.95
C THR A 153 20.45 12.56 -0.18
N GLU A 154 21.34 13.54 -0.32
CA GLU A 154 21.26 14.53 -1.41
C GLU A 154 21.22 13.86 -2.78
N ASP A 155 22.06 12.84 -3.03
CA ASP A 155 22.06 12.09 -4.29
C ASP A 155 20.71 11.43 -4.62
N VAL A 156 20.05 10.85 -3.61
CA VAL A 156 18.74 10.21 -3.78
C VAL A 156 17.68 11.27 -4.05
N MET A 157 17.74 12.40 -3.33
CA MET A 157 16.83 13.51 -3.52
C MET A 157 16.95 14.10 -4.93
N GLU A 158 18.15 14.32 -5.45
CA GLU A 158 18.36 14.80 -6.81
C GLU A 158 17.76 13.85 -7.86
N LYS A 159 17.95 12.53 -7.71
CA LYS A 159 17.33 11.52 -8.60
C LYS A 159 15.81 11.61 -8.59
N ILE A 160 15.20 11.76 -7.41
CA ILE A 160 13.74 11.87 -7.25
C ILE A 160 13.22 13.19 -7.84
N LEU A 161 13.90 14.30 -7.59
CA LEU A 161 13.46 15.62 -8.07
C LEU A 161 13.57 15.76 -9.59
N SER A 162 14.56 15.11 -10.21
CA SER A 162 14.76 15.14 -11.67
C SER A 162 13.57 14.63 -12.50
N VAL A 163 12.65 13.89 -11.88
CA VAL A 163 11.44 13.36 -12.54
C VAL A 163 10.17 14.11 -12.19
N LEU A 164 10.24 15.06 -11.24
CA LEU A 164 9.10 15.88 -10.80
C LEU A 164 9.15 17.32 -11.32
N SER A 165 10.28 17.75 -11.87
CA SER A 165 10.50 19.05 -12.51
C SER A 165 10.11 19.06 -13.98
#